data_AF-A0A8S2AZG3-F1
#
_entry.id   AF-A0A8S2AZG3-F1
#
_cell.length_a   1.000
_cell.length_b   1.000
_cell.length_c   1.000
_cell.angle_alpha   90.00
_cell.angle_beta   90.00
_cell.angle_gamma   90.00
#
_symmetry.space_group_name_H-M   'P 1'
#
loop_
_entity.id
_entity.type
_entity.pdbx_description
1 polymer ?
#
loop_
_entity_poly.entity_id
_entity_poly.type
_entity_poly.pdbx_seq_one_letter_code
_entity_poly.pdbx_strand_id
1 'polypeptide(L)'
;MDGEELTEQETALYDRQIRVWGAGAQRRLSKSHVLVSGIKGTVAEFCKNIVLAGVGSVTLLDDRLVTTEAFNANFLILPDENAYVGKTVAEICCDSLKEFNPMVHVSIEKGDLSTFGVDFFEKFDVVVIGYSSRATKKAVNEKCRNLAKRVAFYTVDCRGSCGEIFVDLQNYKYTKKKLDETVECELTFSSFEEAVSVPWKPIPRRTAKLYFAMRVIELFEETEGRKPGECSLSDLPKVLKLKKELCEGNSISENHIPDSLLERLVSGNTEFPPACAIIGGILGQEVIKVISGKGEPLKNFFYFDAEDGKVFMPFTIFFKLLGFIKRYKESEKVDGKVVIITGSSSGIGEHLAYEYARRGAYLTLVARREDRLQVVADRCRKLGSPDVAVVRGDVSVIEDCKRFVQETISRFGRLDHLVNNVGIVEAKFFEDYSEISDVLPIVNTNFWGPVYATHFAIPHIKKTKGKIIAVASPAGWSGVPRMSIYAASKAAMINFYETLRIELHPEIGVTIVFPGLIENGNTNLDLLAEKQEWSQVVAIESAAVCAKAVVNGICRGKTFVAEPSWVRVLFWLSAICPELLISKPKRN
;
A
#
# COMPACT_ATOMS: atom_id res chain seq x y z
N MET A 1 -6.43 -31.22 -30.26
CA MET A 1 -6.39 -32.07 -29.06
C MET A 1 -7.54 -31.65 -28.19
N ASP A 2 -8.62 -32.40 -28.33
CA ASP A 2 -9.81 -32.37 -27.50
C ASP A 2 -9.45 -32.69 -26.05
N GLY A 3 -10.19 -32.12 -25.09
CA GLY A 3 -10.05 -32.51 -23.68
C GLY A 3 -10.62 -31.51 -22.70
N GLU A 4 -11.93 -31.62 -22.48
CA GLU A 4 -12.81 -31.03 -21.46
C GLU A 4 -12.84 -29.49 -21.35
N GLU A 5 -14.04 -28.94 -21.45
CA GLU A 5 -14.32 -27.56 -21.06
C GLU A 5 -14.15 -27.41 -19.55
N LEU A 6 -13.76 -26.21 -19.10
CA LEU A 6 -13.77 -25.91 -17.66
C LEU A 6 -15.19 -26.14 -17.15
N THR A 7 -15.32 -26.76 -15.99
CA THR A 7 -16.63 -26.93 -15.35
C THR A 7 -17.26 -25.55 -15.09
N GLU A 8 -18.58 -25.49 -14.93
CA GLU A 8 -19.27 -24.24 -14.58
C GLU A 8 -18.73 -23.64 -13.27
N GLN A 9 -18.41 -24.50 -12.30
CA GLN A 9 -17.83 -24.11 -11.03
C GLN A 9 -16.43 -23.49 -11.20
N GLU A 10 -15.54 -24.10 -12.00
CA GLU A 10 -14.22 -23.53 -12.30
C GLU A 10 -14.35 -22.21 -13.07
N THR A 11 -15.28 -22.15 -14.02
CA THR A 11 -15.51 -20.94 -14.82
C THR A 11 -15.99 -19.78 -13.94
N ALA A 12 -16.87 -20.05 -12.98
CA ALA A 12 -17.33 -19.06 -12.01
C ALA A 12 -16.22 -18.62 -11.04
N LEU A 13 -15.43 -19.56 -10.51
CA LEU A 13 -14.35 -19.28 -9.57
C LEU A 13 -13.23 -18.45 -10.22
N TYR A 14 -12.87 -18.77 -11.46
CA TYR A 14 -11.73 -18.18 -12.16
C TYR A 14 -12.10 -17.09 -13.18
N ASP A 15 -13.35 -16.58 -13.21
CA ASP A 15 -13.81 -15.61 -14.22
C ASP A 15 -12.84 -14.41 -14.40
N ARG A 16 -12.43 -13.77 -13.29
CA ARG A 16 -11.49 -12.64 -13.34
C ARG A 16 -10.12 -13.02 -13.90
N GLN A 17 -9.63 -14.21 -13.57
CA GLN A 17 -8.35 -14.74 -14.04
C GLN A 17 -8.41 -15.13 -15.53
N ILE A 18 -9.52 -15.75 -15.94
CA ILE A 18 -9.82 -16.08 -17.34
C ILE A 18 -9.83 -14.82 -18.20
N ARG A 19 -10.32 -13.68 -17.70
CA ARG A 19 -10.25 -12.40 -18.45
C ARG A 19 -8.81 -11.90 -18.64
N VAL A 20 -7.87 -12.26 -17.76
CA VAL A 20 -6.46 -11.86 -17.85
C VAL A 20 -5.69 -12.73 -18.84
N TRP A 21 -5.74 -14.06 -18.69
CA TRP A 21 -4.92 -14.98 -19.49
C TRP A 21 -5.72 -15.92 -20.40
N GLY A 22 -7.05 -15.89 -20.39
CA GLY A 22 -7.91 -16.66 -21.28
C GLY A 22 -8.18 -18.09 -20.82
N ALA A 23 -9.33 -18.63 -21.25
CA ALA A 23 -9.80 -19.94 -20.81
C ALA A 23 -8.84 -21.09 -21.17
N GLY A 24 -8.19 -21.02 -22.34
CA GLY A 24 -7.19 -22.04 -22.74
C GLY A 24 -5.95 -22.05 -21.86
N ALA A 25 -5.54 -20.90 -21.29
CA ALA A 25 -4.46 -20.85 -20.33
C ALA A 25 -4.90 -21.41 -18.96
N GLN A 26 -6.13 -21.09 -18.53
CA GLN A 26 -6.69 -21.65 -17.30
C GLN A 26 -6.78 -23.19 -17.36
N ARG A 27 -7.18 -23.75 -18.51
CA ARG A 27 -7.19 -25.21 -18.72
C ARG A 27 -5.81 -25.86 -18.64
N ARG A 28 -4.75 -25.15 -19.03
CA ARG A 28 -3.38 -25.65 -18.87
C ARG A 28 -2.96 -25.60 -17.41
N LEU A 29 -3.31 -24.53 -16.69
CA LEU A 29 -3.08 -24.42 -15.25
C LEU A 29 -3.74 -25.60 -14.52
N SER A 30 -5.04 -25.85 -14.73
CA SER A 30 -5.77 -26.92 -14.03
C SER A 30 -5.28 -28.34 -14.31
N LYS A 31 -4.45 -28.54 -15.35
CA LYS A 31 -3.81 -29.83 -15.68
C LYS A 31 -2.33 -29.91 -15.28
N SER A 32 -1.77 -28.83 -14.74
CA SER A 32 -0.35 -28.76 -14.40
C SER A 32 -0.08 -29.21 -12.97
N HIS A 33 1.01 -29.95 -12.80
CA HIS A 33 1.46 -30.48 -11.51
C HIS A 33 2.75 -29.79 -11.07
N VAL A 34 2.76 -29.21 -9.86
CA VAL A 34 3.88 -28.42 -9.34
C VAL A 34 4.49 -29.09 -8.11
N LEU A 35 5.79 -29.37 -8.14
CA LEU A 35 6.57 -29.80 -6.96
C LEU A 35 7.21 -28.58 -6.31
N VAL A 36 7.12 -28.49 -4.98
CA VAL A 36 7.71 -27.41 -4.19
C VAL A 36 8.47 -27.96 -2.99
N SER A 37 9.68 -27.46 -2.75
CA SER A 37 10.46 -27.79 -1.56
C SER A 37 11.00 -26.56 -0.83
N GLY A 38 11.24 -26.70 0.47
CA GLY A 38 11.86 -25.68 1.32
C GLY A 38 10.92 -24.51 1.62
N ILE A 39 9.80 -24.79 2.30
CA ILE A 39 8.66 -23.90 2.49
C ILE A 39 8.92 -22.90 3.64
N LYS A 40 9.77 -21.91 3.39
CA LYS A 40 9.83 -20.67 4.18
C LYS A 40 8.79 -19.65 3.68
N GLY A 41 8.85 -18.40 4.14
CA GLY A 41 7.85 -17.37 3.82
C GLY A 41 7.72 -17.07 2.33
N THR A 42 8.84 -17.02 1.60
CA THR A 42 8.87 -16.74 0.16
C THR A 42 8.20 -17.84 -0.65
N VAL A 43 8.47 -19.09 -0.28
CA VAL A 43 7.88 -20.27 -0.92
C VAL A 43 6.42 -20.44 -0.51
N ALA A 44 6.05 -20.08 0.73
CA ALA A 44 4.64 -20.02 1.15
C ALA A 44 3.83 -19.02 0.33
N GLU A 45 4.36 -17.82 0.07
CA GLU A 45 3.77 -16.83 -0.83
C GLU A 45 3.59 -17.39 -2.25
N PHE A 46 4.61 -18.07 -2.78
CA PHE A 46 4.54 -18.76 -4.06
C PHE A 46 3.41 -19.80 -4.09
N CYS A 47 3.37 -20.71 -3.11
CA CYS A 47 2.35 -21.75 -3.03
C CYS A 47 0.93 -21.16 -2.99
N LYS A 48 0.71 -20.13 -2.16
CA LYS A 48 -0.57 -19.41 -2.10
C LYS A 48 -0.98 -18.88 -3.46
N ASN A 49 -0.07 -18.22 -4.19
CA ASN A 49 -0.37 -17.67 -5.52
C ASN A 49 -0.70 -18.77 -6.55
N ILE A 50 0.02 -19.88 -6.54
CA ILE A 50 -0.17 -20.98 -7.49
C ILE A 50 -1.46 -21.77 -7.20
N VAL A 51 -1.78 -22.01 -5.92
CA VAL A 51 -3.05 -22.62 -5.51
C VAL A 51 -4.23 -21.71 -5.87
N LEU A 52 -4.14 -20.41 -5.61
CA LEU A 52 -5.18 -19.45 -6.02
C LEU A 52 -5.31 -19.32 -7.54
N ALA A 53 -4.25 -19.53 -8.30
CA ALA A 53 -4.29 -19.55 -9.77
C ALA A 53 -4.97 -20.81 -10.34
N GLY A 54 -5.21 -21.84 -9.52
CA GLY A 54 -5.93 -23.04 -9.92
C GLY A 54 -5.08 -24.01 -10.72
N VAL A 55 -3.86 -24.33 -10.25
CA VAL A 55 -3.12 -25.46 -10.84
C VAL A 55 -3.75 -26.80 -10.50
N GLY A 56 -3.47 -27.84 -11.28
CA GLY A 56 -4.04 -29.18 -11.04
C GLY A 56 -3.59 -29.77 -9.71
N SER A 57 -2.29 -29.70 -9.40
CA SER A 57 -1.80 -30.08 -8.08
C SER A 57 -0.55 -29.34 -7.63
N VAL A 58 -0.39 -29.27 -6.31
CA VAL A 58 0.84 -28.82 -5.64
C VAL A 58 1.30 -29.92 -4.68
N THR A 59 2.50 -30.44 -4.88
CA THR A 59 3.14 -31.42 -4.00
C THR A 59 4.22 -30.75 -3.19
N LEU A 60 4.12 -30.84 -1.86
CA LEU A 60 4.97 -30.18 -0.88
C LEU A 60 6.02 -31.15 -0.33
N LEU A 61 7.27 -30.72 -0.25
CA LEU A 61 8.37 -31.50 0.30
C LEU A 61 9.19 -30.66 1.27
N ASP A 62 8.93 -30.82 2.57
CA ASP A 62 9.63 -30.15 3.65
C ASP A 62 9.43 -30.90 4.98
N ASP A 63 10.35 -31.84 5.26
CA ASP A 63 10.32 -32.70 6.45
C ASP A 63 10.80 -32.00 7.73
N ARG A 64 11.16 -30.72 7.67
CA ARG A 64 11.57 -29.97 8.86
C ARG A 64 10.40 -29.87 9.82
N LEU A 65 10.67 -30.05 11.11
CA LEU A 65 9.67 -29.78 12.15
C LEU A 65 9.40 -28.28 12.24
N VAL A 66 8.15 -27.92 12.57
CA VAL A 66 7.78 -26.52 12.78
C VAL A 66 8.47 -26.00 14.05
N THR A 67 9.23 -24.90 13.90
CA THR A 67 9.88 -24.17 15.00
C THR A 67 9.28 -22.77 15.14
N THR A 68 9.57 -22.08 16.23
CA THR A 68 9.12 -20.69 16.46
C THR A 68 9.60 -19.71 15.41
N GLU A 69 10.72 -20.00 14.74
CA GLU A 69 11.25 -19.20 13.65
C GLU A 69 10.38 -19.28 12.38
N ALA A 70 9.61 -20.36 12.22
CA ALA A 70 8.76 -20.56 11.05
C ALA A 70 7.63 -19.51 10.97
N PHE A 71 7.17 -18.97 12.10
CA PHE A 71 6.10 -17.96 12.15
C PHE A 71 6.49 -16.60 11.58
N ASN A 72 7.79 -16.28 11.51
CA ASN A 72 8.23 -14.93 11.18
C ASN A 72 7.76 -14.46 9.80
N ALA A 73 7.72 -15.36 8.82
CA ALA A 73 7.30 -15.03 7.45
C ALA A 73 6.45 -16.09 6.76
N ASN A 74 6.29 -17.29 7.33
CA ASN A 74 5.40 -18.30 6.76
C ASN A 74 4.00 -18.18 7.36
N PHE A 75 3.14 -17.41 6.70
CA PHE A 75 1.75 -17.18 7.11
C PHE A 75 0.83 -18.41 6.96
N LEU A 76 1.30 -19.49 6.30
CA LEU A 76 0.54 -20.74 6.22
C LEU A 76 0.59 -21.54 7.51
N ILE A 77 1.50 -21.17 8.43
CA ILE A 77 1.63 -21.78 9.74
C ILE A 77 0.96 -20.84 10.74
N LEU A 78 -0.22 -21.24 11.24
CA LEU A 78 -0.94 -20.45 12.23
C LEU A 78 -0.23 -20.51 13.60
N PRO A 79 -0.21 -19.41 14.38
CA PRO A 79 0.44 -19.34 15.69
C PRO A 79 -0.43 -20.00 16.78
N ASP A 80 -0.71 -21.30 16.65
CA ASP A 80 -1.36 -22.13 17.67
C ASP A 80 -0.44 -23.30 18.03
N GLU A 81 0.17 -23.24 19.21
CA GLU A 81 1.15 -24.25 19.67
C GLU A 81 0.60 -25.68 19.63
N ASN A 82 -0.69 -25.87 19.91
CA ASN A 82 -1.29 -27.20 19.91
C ASN A 82 -1.49 -27.75 18.50
N ALA A 83 -1.55 -26.90 17.48
CA ALA A 83 -1.87 -27.28 16.11
C ALA A 83 -0.67 -27.88 15.34
N TYR A 84 0.56 -27.55 15.73
CA TYR A 84 1.78 -27.92 14.99
C TYR A 84 2.80 -28.80 15.73
N VAL A 85 2.61 -29.09 17.02
CA VAL A 85 3.54 -29.96 17.77
C VAL A 85 3.70 -31.32 17.08
N GLY A 86 4.94 -31.67 16.75
CA GLY A 86 5.30 -32.94 16.11
C GLY A 86 4.99 -33.02 14.60
N LYS A 87 4.43 -31.96 14.00
CA LYS A 87 4.17 -31.91 12.55
C LYS A 87 5.33 -31.27 11.79
N THR A 88 5.49 -31.70 10.56
CA THR A 88 6.41 -31.10 9.59
C THR A 88 5.84 -29.82 8.99
N VAL A 89 6.70 -28.97 8.43
CA VAL A 89 6.29 -27.75 7.71
C VAL A 89 5.37 -28.10 6.55
N ALA A 90 5.67 -29.16 5.78
CA ALA A 90 4.83 -29.60 4.68
C ALA A 90 3.44 -30.05 5.13
N GLU A 91 3.32 -30.77 6.25
CA GLU A 91 2.03 -31.19 6.82
C GLU A 91 1.15 -29.98 7.16
N ILE A 92 1.67 -29.00 7.88
CA ILE A 92 0.90 -27.79 8.23
C ILE A 92 0.55 -26.95 7.00
N CYS A 93 1.51 -26.72 6.11
CA CYS A 93 1.25 -25.90 4.92
C CYS A 93 0.24 -26.58 3.98
N CYS A 94 0.23 -27.92 3.90
CA CYS A 94 -0.73 -28.68 3.11
C CYS A 94 -2.16 -28.47 3.60
N ASP A 95 -2.37 -28.57 4.92
CA ASP A 95 -3.69 -28.36 5.53
C ASP A 95 -4.20 -26.95 5.21
N SER A 96 -3.38 -25.92 5.43
CA SER A 96 -3.74 -24.53 5.14
C SER A 96 -4.00 -24.28 3.65
N LEU A 97 -3.17 -24.80 2.75
CA LEU A 97 -3.32 -24.55 1.31
C LEU A 97 -4.57 -25.18 0.70
N LYS A 98 -5.07 -26.30 1.25
CA LYS A 98 -6.34 -26.89 0.81
C LYS A 98 -7.52 -25.95 1.04
N GLU A 99 -7.46 -25.10 2.07
CA GLU A 99 -8.51 -24.12 2.36
C GLU A 99 -8.51 -22.95 1.36
N PHE A 100 -7.35 -22.59 0.78
CA PHE A 100 -7.24 -21.49 -0.19
C PHE A 100 -7.98 -21.80 -1.50
N ASN A 101 -7.91 -23.05 -1.95
CA ASN A 101 -8.62 -23.47 -3.16
C ASN A 101 -8.93 -24.98 -3.14
N PRO A 102 -10.17 -25.37 -2.79
CA PRO A 102 -10.57 -26.78 -2.75
C PRO A 102 -10.47 -27.52 -4.10
N MET A 103 -10.37 -26.80 -5.22
CA MET A 103 -10.23 -27.38 -6.55
C MET A 103 -8.80 -27.85 -6.86
N VAL A 104 -7.81 -27.39 -6.08
CA VAL A 104 -6.40 -27.75 -6.29
C VAL A 104 -6.01 -28.92 -5.39
N HIS A 105 -5.46 -29.99 -5.98
CA HIS A 105 -4.99 -31.11 -5.19
C HIS A 105 -3.66 -30.76 -4.51
N VAL A 106 -3.66 -30.65 -3.18
CA VAL A 106 -2.43 -30.41 -2.41
C VAL A 106 -2.03 -31.69 -1.68
N SER A 107 -0.81 -32.15 -1.94
CA SER A 107 -0.26 -33.40 -1.38
C SER A 107 1.15 -33.18 -0.80
N ILE A 108 1.66 -34.18 -0.08
CA ILE A 108 2.98 -34.13 0.58
C ILE A 108 3.79 -35.35 0.15
N GLU A 109 5.08 -35.14 -0.04
CA GLU A 109 6.08 -36.20 -0.20
C GLU A 109 7.16 -36.04 0.87
N LYS A 110 7.69 -37.16 1.37
CA LYS A 110 8.74 -37.20 2.41
C LYS A 110 10.05 -37.73 1.83
N GLY A 111 11.18 -37.20 2.29
CA GLY A 111 12.52 -37.62 1.89
C GLY A 111 13.39 -36.47 1.39
N ASP A 112 14.63 -36.79 1.02
CA ASP A 112 15.58 -35.84 0.47
C ASP A 112 15.48 -35.79 -1.07
N LEU A 113 15.26 -34.59 -1.62
CA LEU A 113 15.26 -34.29 -3.05
C LEU A 113 16.44 -34.91 -3.81
N SER A 114 17.61 -34.98 -3.17
CA SER A 114 18.82 -35.53 -3.79
C SER A 114 18.72 -37.03 -4.07
N THR A 115 17.87 -37.76 -3.33
CA THR A 115 17.78 -39.23 -3.36
C THR A 115 16.73 -39.76 -4.35
N PHE A 116 15.74 -38.94 -4.74
CA PHE A 116 14.72 -39.36 -5.70
C PHE A 116 15.29 -39.60 -7.11
N GLY A 117 14.83 -40.65 -7.78
CA GLY A 117 15.17 -40.94 -9.18
C GLY A 117 14.52 -39.96 -10.18
N VAL A 118 14.92 -40.04 -11.45
CA VAL A 118 14.33 -39.20 -12.52
C VAL A 118 12.82 -39.42 -12.67
N ASP A 119 12.34 -40.65 -12.52
CA ASP A 119 10.93 -41.04 -12.62
C ASP A 119 10.02 -40.29 -11.62
N PHE A 120 10.58 -39.85 -10.49
CA PHE A 120 9.84 -39.01 -9.54
C PHE A 120 9.52 -37.64 -10.12
N PHE A 121 10.50 -37.01 -10.78
CA PHE A 121 10.38 -35.67 -11.33
C PHE A 121 9.54 -35.63 -12.61
N GLU A 122 9.41 -36.75 -13.32
CA GLU A 122 8.58 -36.87 -14.54
C GLU A 122 7.10 -36.57 -14.29
N LYS A 123 6.63 -36.77 -13.06
CA LYS A 123 5.25 -36.50 -12.62
C LYS A 123 4.88 -35.02 -12.66
N PHE A 124 5.86 -34.13 -12.67
CA PHE A 124 5.64 -32.68 -12.54
C PHE A 124 5.85 -31.95 -13.86
N ASP A 125 5.20 -30.81 -14.01
CA ASP A 125 5.44 -29.85 -15.08
C ASP A 125 6.40 -28.74 -14.64
N VAL A 126 6.40 -28.46 -13.33
CA VAL A 126 7.21 -27.42 -12.70
C VAL A 126 7.80 -27.94 -11.40
N VAL A 127 9.10 -27.71 -11.19
CA VAL A 127 9.82 -28.02 -9.96
C VAL A 127 10.39 -26.72 -9.41
N VAL A 128 10.02 -26.37 -8.17
CA VAL A 128 10.49 -25.18 -7.46
C VAL A 128 11.23 -25.58 -6.19
N ILE A 129 12.51 -25.21 -6.11
CA ILE A 129 13.36 -25.52 -4.98
C ILE A 129 13.67 -24.25 -4.20
N GLY A 130 13.13 -24.15 -2.99
CA GLY A 130 13.56 -23.21 -1.98
C GLY A 130 14.48 -23.85 -0.95
N TYR A 131 15.19 -23.00 -0.19
CA TYR A 131 15.90 -23.38 1.04
C TYR A 131 16.71 -24.69 0.97
N SER A 132 17.50 -24.86 -0.10
CA SER A 132 18.25 -26.10 -0.38
C SER A 132 19.71 -25.81 -0.71
N SER A 133 20.58 -26.80 -0.55
CA SER A 133 22.01 -26.65 -0.85
C SER A 133 22.26 -26.48 -2.35
N ARG A 134 23.40 -25.86 -2.69
CA ARG A 134 23.85 -25.74 -4.09
C ARG A 134 23.94 -27.10 -4.79
N ALA A 135 24.48 -28.11 -4.09
CA ALA A 135 24.59 -29.47 -4.61
C ALA A 135 23.22 -30.09 -4.93
N THR A 136 22.22 -29.89 -4.06
CA THR A 136 20.85 -30.37 -4.32
C THR A 136 20.22 -29.65 -5.50
N LYS A 137 20.34 -28.30 -5.58
CA LYS A 137 19.84 -27.51 -6.74
C LYS A 137 20.42 -28.03 -8.05
N LYS A 138 21.74 -28.27 -8.09
CA LYS A 138 22.45 -28.84 -9.25
C LYS A 138 21.91 -30.21 -9.62
N ALA A 139 21.88 -31.15 -8.67
CA ALA A 139 21.46 -32.52 -8.91
C ALA A 139 20.02 -32.62 -9.42
N VAL A 140 19.09 -31.83 -8.88
CA VAL A 140 17.69 -31.85 -9.33
C VAL A 140 17.54 -31.18 -10.70
N ASN A 141 18.25 -30.08 -10.97
CA ASN A 141 18.22 -29.47 -12.30
C ASN A 141 18.69 -30.44 -13.39
N GLU A 142 19.78 -31.16 -13.13
CA GLU A 142 20.30 -32.19 -14.03
C GLU A 142 19.28 -33.32 -14.25
N LYS A 143 18.65 -33.82 -13.18
CA LYS A 143 17.56 -34.81 -13.29
C LYS A 143 16.41 -34.29 -14.16
N CYS A 144 16.00 -33.03 -13.99
CA CYS A 144 14.94 -32.42 -14.81
C CYS A 144 15.33 -32.30 -16.28
N ARG A 145 16.61 -32.07 -16.60
CA ARG A 145 17.13 -32.01 -17.97
C ARG A 145 17.24 -33.37 -18.65
N ASN A 146 17.45 -34.42 -17.87
CA ASN A 146 17.58 -35.80 -18.37
C ASN A 146 16.23 -36.48 -18.65
N LEU A 147 15.11 -35.80 -18.40
CA LEU A 147 13.78 -36.31 -18.70
C LEU A 147 13.43 -36.13 -20.18
N ALA A 148 12.68 -37.09 -20.73
CA ALA A 148 12.13 -36.98 -22.08
C ALA A 148 11.06 -35.87 -22.18
N LYS A 149 10.30 -35.67 -21.10
CA LYS A 149 9.36 -34.55 -20.94
C LYS A 149 10.10 -33.33 -20.39
N ARG A 150 9.86 -32.17 -20.99
CA ARG A 150 10.37 -30.89 -20.47
C ARG A 150 9.72 -30.55 -19.13
N VAL A 151 10.53 -30.43 -18.09
CA VAL A 151 10.11 -29.94 -16.75
C VAL A 151 10.73 -28.56 -16.53
N ALA A 152 9.90 -27.57 -16.19
CA ALA A 152 10.38 -26.24 -15.87
C ALA A 152 11.01 -26.24 -14.47
N PHE A 153 12.25 -25.78 -14.36
CA PHE A 153 13.01 -25.82 -13.11
C PHE A 153 13.26 -24.41 -12.57
N TYR A 154 13.00 -24.21 -11.29
CA TYR A 154 13.21 -22.96 -10.58
C TYR A 154 13.94 -23.18 -9.26
N THR A 155 14.80 -22.23 -8.89
CA THR A 155 15.25 -22.09 -7.50
C THR A 155 14.85 -20.72 -6.98
N VAL A 156 14.59 -20.63 -5.68
CA VAL A 156 14.31 -19.36 -5.01
C VAL A 156 15.00 -19.33 -3.65
N ASP A 157 15.75 -18.27 -3.41
CA ASP A 157 16.42 -18.05 -2.13
C ASP A 157 16.09 -16.64 -1.65
N CYS A 158 15.74 -16.52 -0.37
CA CYS A 158 15.53 -15.25 0.30
C CYS A 158 16.33 -15.24 1.61
N ARG A 159 17.16 -14.21 1.79
CA ARG A 159 17.98 -14.01 3.00
C ARG A 159 17.81 -12.57 3.49
N GLY A 160 17.09 -12.39 4.58
CA GLY A 160 16.68 -11.09 5.08
C GLY A 160 15.82 -10.35 4.07
N SER A 161 16.40 -9.29 3.49
CA SER A 161 15.79 -8.43 2.49
C SER A 161 16.33 -8.62 1.07
N CYS A 162 17.15 -9.65 0.84
CA CYS A 162 17.71 -10.00 -0.46
C CYS A 162 17.07 -11.29 -0.99
N GLY A 163 16.89 -11.39 -2.30
CA GLY A 163 16.38 -12.58 -2.96
C GLY A 163 16.95 -12.84 -4.35
N GLU A 164 17.02 -14.11 -4.69
CA GLU A 164 17.42 -14.61 -6.01
C GLU A 164 16.36 -15.62 -6.50
N ILE A 165 15.97 -15.50 -7.77
CA ILE A 165 15.24 -16.57 -8.48
C ILE A 165 16.12 -17.02 -9.63
N PHE A 166 16.33 -18.33 -9.77
CA PHE A 166 16.89 -18.94 -10.97
C PHE A 166 15.80 -19.65 -11.76
N VAL A 167 15.92 -19.62 -13.09
CA VAL A 167 15.00 -20.26 -14.02
C VAL A 167 15.79 -21.04 -15.07
N ASP A 168 15.38 -22.28 -15.28
CA ASP A 168 15.79 -23.12 -16.40
C ASP A 168 14.58 -23.79 -17.06
N LEU A 169 14.23 -23.32 -18.25
CA LEU A 169 13.15 -23.86 -19.06
C LEU A 169 13.66 -24.77 -20.20
N GLN A 170 14.96 -25.06 -20.24
CA GLN A 170 15.62 -25.81 -21.31
C GLN A 170 15.42 -25.10 -22.67
N ASN A 171 14.91 -25.79 -23.69
CA ASN A 171 14.41 -25.15 -24.91
C ASN A 171 12.94 -24.84 -24.74
N TYR A 172 12.58 -23.55 -24.73
CA TYR A 172 11.24 -23.10 -24.44
C TYR A 172 10.69 -22.18 -25.52
N LYS A 173 9.48 -22.48 -25.98
CA LYS A 173 8.73 -21.68 -26.93
C LYS A 173 7.59 -20.94 -26.24
N TYR A 174 7.41 -19.67 -26.58
CA TYR A 174 6.36 -18.82 -26.00
C TYR A 174 5.77 -17.88 -27.03
N THR A 175 4.59 -17.35 -26.74
CA THR A 175 3.91 -16.39 -27.60
C THR A 175 3.94 -14.97 -27.02
N LYS A 176 4.23 -13.99 -27.87
CA LYS A 176 4.24 -12.57 -27.51
C LYS A 176 3.36 -11.78 -28.48
N LYS A 177 2.46 -10.95 -27.95
CA LYS A 177 1.70 -9.98 -28.76
C LYS A 177 2.56 -8.76 -29.06
N LYS A 178 2.69 -8.40 -30.33
CA LYS A 178 3.37 -7.19 -30.79
C LYS A 178 2.55 -6.56 -31.91
N LEU A 179 2.05 -5.34 -31.70
CA LEU A 179 1.32 -4.56 -32.71
C LEU A 179 0.21 -5.39 -33.41
N ASP A 180 -0.67 -6.01 -32.63
CA ASP A 180 -1.79 -6.87 -33.05
C ASP A 180 -1.44 -8.24 -33.69
N GLU A 181 -0.16 -8.57 -33.88
CA GLU A 181 0.28 -9.91 -34.29
C GLU A 181 0.78 -10.75 -33.11
N THR A 182 0.52 -12.06 -33.16
CA THR A 182 1.06 -13.02 -32.18
C THR A 182 2.29 -13.69 -32.78
N VAL A 183 3.46 -13.42 -32.21
CA VAL A 183 4.74 -13.97 -32.67
C VAL A 183 5.15 -15.13 -31.75
N GLU A 184 5.55 -16.25 -32.35
CA GLU A 184 6.18 -17.37 -31.65
C GLU A 184 7.68 -17.09 -31.49
N CYS A 185 8.18 -17.21 -30.26
CA CYS A 185 9.56 -16.96 -29.88
C CYS A 185 10.15 -18.22 -29.24
N GLU A 186 11.46 -18.43 -29.39
CA GLU A 186 12.19 -19.54 -28.78
C GLU A 186 13.36 -19.02 -27.93
N LEU A 187 13.56 -19.61 -26.76
CA LEU A 187 14.64 -19.30 -25.84
C LEU A 187 15.30 -20.60 -25.35
N THR A 188 16.62 -20.64 -25.42
CA THR A 188 17.44 -21.70 -24.79
C THR A 188 18.01 -21.22 -23.46
N PHE A 189 17.83 -22.01 -22.42
CA PHE A 189 18.30 -21.72 -21.06
C PHE A 189 19.55 -22.53 -20.72
N SER A 190 20.49 -21.92 -20.00
CA SER A 190 21.63 -22.61 -19.39
C SER A 190 21.20 -23.40 -18.16
N SER A 191 21.92 -24.49 -17.86
CA SER A 191 21.69 -25.27 -16.62
C SER A 191 22.06 -24.44 -15.39
N PHE A 192 21.58 -24.84 -14.22
CA PHE A 192 21.96 -24.20 -12.96
C PHE A 192 23.47 -24.21 -12.79
N GLU A 193 24.12 -25.35 -13.05
CA GLU A 193 25.57 -25.49 -12.95
C GLU A 193 26.33 -24.57 -13.90
N GLU A 194 25.93 -24.54 -15.18
CA GLU A 194 26.54 -23.64 -16.16
C GLU A 194 26.38 -22.18 -15.75
N ALA A 195 25.20 -21.82 -15.23
CA ALA A 195 24.85 -20.45 -14.91
C ALA A 195 25.57 -19.92 -13.66
N VAL A 196 25.86 -20.76 -12.67
CA VAL A 196 26.60 -20.36 -11.45
C VAL A 196 28.12 -20.48 -11.58
N SER A 197 28.61 -21.26 -12.56
CA SER A 197 30.05 -21.51 -12.79
C SER A 197 30.67 -20.58 -13.83
N VAL A 198 29.94 -19.57 -14.32
CA VAL A 198 30.47 -18.59 -15.28
C VAL A 198 31.64 -17.80 -14.66
N PRO A 199 32.79 -17.68 -15.33
CA PRO A 199 33.88 -16.81 -14.88
C PRO A 199 33.39 -15.38 -14.67
N TRP A 200 33.82 -14.69 -13.60
CA TRP A 200 33.24 -13.39 -13.27
C TRP A 200 33.73 -12.23 -14.16
N LYS A 201 34.94 -12.34 -14.70
CA LYS A 201 35.55 -11.32 -15.57
C LYS A 201 34.72 -10.91 -16.80
N PRO A 202 34.15 -11.85 -17.60
CA PRO A 202 33.32 -11.51 -18.74
C PRO A 202 31.91 -11.04 -18.38
N ILE A 203 31.48 -11.17 -17.12
CA ILE A 203 30.13 -10.81 -16.71
C ILE A 203 29.98 -9.27 -16.80
N PRO A 204 28.93 -8.75 -17.45
CA PRO A 204 28.73 -7.31 -17.57
C PRO A 204 28.71 -6.61 -16.21
N ARG A 205 29.37 -5.46 -16.09
CA ARG A 205 29.39 -4.65 -14.85
C ARG A 205 28.01 -4.24 -14.32
N ARG A 206 26.97 -4.32 -15.16
CA ARG A 206 25.57 -4.04 -14.82
C ARG A 206 24.87 -5.19 -14.09
N THR A 207 25.47 -6.38 -14.06
CA THR A 207 24.95 -7.52 -13.32
C THR A 207 24.83 -7.16 -11.84
N ALA A 208 23.75 -7.60 -11.20
CA ALA A 208 23.50 -7.30 -9.80
C ALA A 208 24.67 -7.79 -8.93
N LYS A 209 25.11 -6.95 -7.99
CA LYS A 209 26.15 -7.34 -7.02
C LYS A 209 25.75 -8.56 -6.20
N LEU A 210 24.44 -8.69 -5.98
CA LEU A 210 23.82 -9.84 -5.32
C LEU A 210 24.16 -11.17 -5.99
N TYR A 211 24.34 -11.24 -7.31
CA TYR A 211 24.80 -12.46 -7.97
C TYR A 211 26.10 -12.97 -7.36
N PHE A 212 27.12 -12.11 -7.33
CA PHE A 212 28.44 -12.48 -6.83
C PHE A 212 28.40 -12.80 -5.33
N ALA A 213 27.66 -11.99 -4.57
CA ALA A 213 27.51 -12.21 -3.13
C ALA A 213 26.85 -13.57 -2.81
N MET A 214 25.80 -13.95 -3.54
CA MET A 214 25.15 -15.26 -3.39
C MET A 214 26.11 -16.41 -3.72
N ARG A 215 26.93 -16.28 -4.77
CA ARG A 215 27.95 -17.30 -5.11
C ARG A 215 29.01 -17.46 -4.03
N VAL A 216 29.44 -16.37 -3.38
CA VAL A 216 30.36 -16.44 -2.23
C VAL A 216 29.71 -17.20 -1.07
N ILE A 217 28.47 -16.87 -0.73
CA ILE A 217 27.75 -17.50 0.40
C ILE A 217 27.48 -18.97 0.15
N GLU A 218 26.99 -19.34 -1.03
CA GLU A 218 26.70 -20.73 -1.36
C GLU A 218 27.97 -21.60 -1.39
N LEU A 219 29.07 -21.08 -1.92
CA LEU A 219 30.35 -21.79 -1.89
C LEU A 219 30.88 -21.92 -0.46
N PHE A 220 30.76 -20.86 0.34
CA PHE A 220 31.13 -20.91 1.75
C PHE A 220 30.36 -22.00 2.50
N GLU A 221 29.04 -22.03 2.34
CA GLU A 221 28.18 -23.05 2.95
C GLU A 221 28.59 -24.46 2.55
N GLU A 222 28.84 -24.68 1.25
CA GLU A 222 29.31 -25.96 0.72
C GLU A 222 30.68 -26.37 1.30
N THR A 223 31.65 -25.46 1.34
CA THR A 223 33.02 -25.77 1.81
C THR A 223 33.12 -26.00 3.31
N GLU A 224 32.31 -25.32 4.11
CA GLU A 224 32.33 -25.43 5.58
C GLU A 224 31.25 -26.40 6.09
N GLY A 225 30.49 -27.05 5.20
CA GLY A 225 29.44 -28.00 5.56
C GLY A 225 28.25 -27.35 6.28
N ARG A 226 28.02 -26.04 6.08
CA ARG A 226 26.85 -25.33 6.62
C ARG A 226 25.62 -25.66 5.77
N LYS A 227 24.47 -25.87 6.41
CA LYS A 227 23.20 -25.93 5.68
C LYS A 227 22.73 -24.52 5.31
N PRO A 228 21.87 -24.37 4.27
CA PRO A 228 21.26 -23.09 3.96
C PRO A 228 20.64 -22.45 5.20
N GLY A 229 21.02 -21.20 5.49
CA GLY A 229 20.50 -20.44 6.62
C GLY A 229 21.13 -20.74 7.99
N GLU A 230 22.19 -21.56 8.05
CA GLU A 230 22.98 -21.78 9.29
C GLU A 230 24.16 -20.80 9.44
N CYS A 231 24.47 -20.00 8.42
CA CYS A 231 25.49 -18.96 8.52
C CYS A 231 25.13 -17.93 9.59
N SER A 232 26.13 -17.34 10.22
CA SER A 232 25.94 -16.32 11.26
C SER A 232 27.04 -15.27 11.18
N LEU A 233 26.88 -14.14 11.86
CA LEU A 233 27.93 -13.09 11.87
C LEU A 233 29.30 -13.60 12.33
N SER A 234 29.37 -14.72 13.07
CA SER A 234 30.63 -15.38 13.44
C SER A 234 31.40 -15.95 12.24
N ASP A 235 30.71 -16.26 11.14
CA ASP A 235 31.28 -16.77 9.90
C ASP A 235 31.79 -15.65 8.97
N LEU A 236 31.37 -14.40 9.20
CA LEU A 236 31.68 -13.25 8.34
C LEU A 236 33.18 -13.10 8.03
N PRO A 237 34.13 -13.25 8.98
CA PRO A 237 35.56 -13.16 8.67
C PRO A 237 36.02 -14.20 7.64
N LYS A 238 35.50 -15.43 7.71
CA LYS A 238 35.82 -16.49 6.75
C LYS A 238 35.14 -16.23 5.39
N VAL A 239 33.91 -15.73 5.40
CA VAL A 239 33.18 -15.33 4.17
C VAL A 239 33.93 -14.21 3.44
N LEU A 240 34.42 -13.20 4.14
CA LEU A 240 35.20 -12.11 3.55
C LEU A 240 36.55 -12.59 3.01
N LYS A 241 37.18 -13.58 3.67
CA LYS A 241 38.37 -14.24 3.14
C LYS A 241 38.08 -14.96 1.83
N LEU A 242 36.99 -15.75 1.77
CA LEU A 242 36.59 -16.46 0.55
C LEU A 242 36.21 -15.48 -0.58
N LYS A 243 35.51 -14.38 -0.26
CA LYS A 243 35.22 -13.29 -1.21
C LYS A 243 36.49 -12.81 -1.88
N LYS A 244 37.56 -12.57 -1.11
CA LYS A 244 38.85 -12.10 -1.61
C LYS A 244 39.49 -13.13 -2.56
N GLU A 245 39.57 -14.39 -2.14
CA GLU A 245 40.12 -15.48 -2.96
C GLU A 245 39.38 -15.63 -4.30
N LEU A 246 38.04 -15.53 -4.27
CA LEU A 246 37.21 -15.60 -5.48
C LEU A 246 37.37 -14.36 -6.39
N CYS A 247 37.50 -13.16 -5.82
CA CYS A 247 37.75 -11.95 -6.59
C CYS A 247 39.12 -11.99 -7.27
N GLU A 248 40.16 -12.42 -6.55
CA GLU A 248 41.51 -12.61 -7.09
C GLU A 248 41.51 -13.67 -8.20
N GLY A 249 40.94 -14.85 -7.93
CA GLY A 249 40.86 -15.96 -8.89
C GLY A 249 40.07 -15.61 -10.17
N ASN A 250 39.08 -14.72 -10.07
CA ASN A 250 38.32 -14.24 -11.23
C ASN A 250 38.81 -12.90 -11.80
N SER A 251 39.92 -12.34 -11.30
CA SER A 251 40.45 -11.05 -11.76
C SER A 251 39.44 -9.89 -11.72
N ILE A 252 38.62 -9.81 -10.66
CA ILE A 252 37.72 -8.68 -10.42
C ILE A 252 38.10 -7.94 -9.13
N SER A 253 37.74 -6.65 -9.04
CA SER A 253 38.00 -5.86 -7.83
C SER A 253 37.15 -6.35 -6.65
N GLU A 254 37.75 -6.49 -5.47
CA GLU A 254 37.02 -6.85 -4.24
C GLU A 254 35.86 -5.89 -3.93
N ASN A 255 36.03 -4.59 -4.20
CA ASN A 255 34.97 -3.58 -4.06
C ASN A 255 33.72 -3.81 -4.93
N HIS A 256 33.77 -4.76 -5.87
CA HIS A 256 32.60 -5.14 -6.66
C HIS A 256 31.52 -5.81 -5.80
N ILE A 257 31.94 -6.49 -4.73
CA ILE A 257 31.07 -7.17 -3.77
C ILE A 257 31.17 -6.42 -2.43
N PRO A 258 30.18 -5.60 -2.07
CA PRO A 258 30.23 -4.83 -0.82
C PRO A 258 30.23 -5.75 0.40
N ASP A 259 31.08 -5.47 1.39
CA ASP A 259 31.15 -6.23 2.63
C ASP A 259 29.83 -6.15 3.41
N SER A 260 29.17 -4.98 3.38
CA SER A 260 27.85 -4.77 3.99
C SER A 260 26.77 -5.68 3.41
N LEU A 261 26.86 -6.03 2.11
CA LEU A 261 25.94 -6.95 1.48
C LEU A 261 26.16 -8.38 1.99
N LEU A 262 27.42 -8.81 2.13
CA LEU A 262 27.74 -10.12 2.70
C LEU A 262 27.36 -10.21 4.17
N GLU A 263 27.62 -9.16 4.96
CA GLU A 263 27.20 -9.06 6.36
C GLU A 263 25.68 -9.24 6.51
N ARG A 264 24.89 -8.60 5.64
CA ARG A 264 23.43 -8.75 5.59
C ARG A 264 23.00 -10.16 5.20
N LEU A 265 23.64 -10.77 4.19
CA LEU A 265 23.29 -12.13 3.75
C LEU A 265 23.64 -13.20 4.80
N VAL A 266 24.72 -12.97 5.56
CA VAL A 266 25.18 -13.86 6.65
C VAL A 266 24.33 -13.70 7.91
N SER A 267 23.80 -12.50 8.19
CA SER A 267 22.88 -12.25 9.30
C SER A 267 21.40 -12.53 8.96
N GLY A 268 21.04 -12.52 7.69
CA GLY A 268 19.68 -12.64 7.17
C GLY A 268 19.13 -14.07 7.10
N ASN A 269 19.22 -14.85 8.17
CA ASN A 269 18.64 -16.21 8.20
C ASN A 269 17.10 -16.19 8.28
N THR A 270 16.55 -15.06 8.72
CA THR A 270 15.12 -14.77 8.71
C THR A 270 14.73 -14.16 7.38
N GLU A 271 13.57 -14.52 6.86
CA GLU A 271 12.99 -13.83 5.71
C GLU A 271 12.05 -12.74 6.22
N PHE A 272 12.05 -11.57 5.57
CA PHE A 272 11.10 -10.52 5.92
C PHE A 272 9.82 -10.65 5.09
N PRO A 273 8.62 -10.61 5.69
CA PRO A 273 7.37 -10.77 4.96
C PRO A 273 7.21 -9.88 3.72
N PRO A 274 7.63 -8.59 3.73
CA PRO A 274 7.57 -7.76 2.53
C PRO A 274 8.46 -8.25 1.38
N ALA A 275 9.65 -8.78 1.69
CA ALA A 275 10.54 -9.35 0.68
C ALA A 275 9.95 -10.66 0.13
N CYS A 276 9.43 -11.52 1.01
CA CYS A 276 8.73 -12.76 0.64
C CYS A 276 7.57 -12.48 -0.32
N ALA A 277 6.74 -11.48 -0.03
CA ALA A 277 5.59 -11.12 -0.86
C ALA A 277 6.02 -10.68 -2.27
N ILE A 278 7.10 -9.90 -2.38
CA ILE A 278 7.64 -9.45 -3.68
C ILE A 278 8.22 -10.63 -4.46
N ILE A 279 9.14 -11.38 -3.84
CA ILE A 279 9.88 -12.46 -4.52
C ILE A 279 8.94 -13.61 -4.85
N GLY A 280 8.14 -14.07 -3.88
CA GLY A 280 7.16 -15.14 -4.07
C GLY A 280 6.03 -14.78 -5.04
N GLY A 281 5.62 -13.50 -5.06
CA GLY A 281 4.69 -12.96 -6.05
C GLY A 281 5.26 -13.00 -7.48
N ILE A 282 6.50 -12.55 -7.66
CA ILE A 282 7.19 -12.60 -8.96
C ILE A 282 7.35 -14.04 -9.42
N LEU A 283 7.83 -14.94 -8.54
CA LEU A 283 7.99 -16.36 -8.85
C LEU A 283 6.65 -17.00 -9.26
N GLY A 284 5.57 -16.72 -8.53
CA GLY A 284 4.24 -17.23 -8.85
C GLY A 284 3.79 -16.79 -10.25
N GLN A 285 4.00 -15.50 -10.57
CA GLN A 285 3.66 -14.97 -11.89
C GLN A 285 4.54 -15.57 -13.00
N GLU A 286 5.84 -15.80 -12.77
CA GLU A 286 6.72 -16.46 -13.74
C GLU A 286 6.26 -17.89 -14.05
N VAL A 287 5.92 -18.67 -13.02
CA VAL A 287 5.42 -20.03 -13.19
C VAL A 287 4.08 -20.04 -13.94
N ILE A 288 3.16 -19.12 -13.61
CA ILE A 288 1.89 -18.97 -14.35
C ILE A 288 2.14 -18.59 -15.81
N LYS A 289 3.07 -17.68 -16.11
CA LYS A 289 3.45 -17.34 -17.50
C LYS A 289 3.93 -18.57 -18.26
N VAL A 290 4.77 -19.38 -17.64
CA VAL A 290 5.34 -20.58 -18.29
C VAL A 290 4.30 -21.66 -18.54
N ILE A 291 3.41 -21.93 -17.58
CA ILE A 291 2.31 -22.89 -17.76
C ILE A 291 1.30 -22.37 -18.79
N SER A 292 0.97 -21.07 -18.73
CA SER A 292 0.04 -20.45 -19.66
C SER A 292 0.64 -20.23 -21.06
N GLY A 293 1.96 -20.31 -21.25
CA GLY A 293 2.61 -20.01 -22.53
C GLY A 293 2.46 -18.55 -22.98
N LYS A 294 2.14 -17.64 -22.04
CA LYS A 294 1.86 -16.23 -22.30
C LYS A 294 2.88 -15.33 -21.63
N GLY A 295 3.49 -14.47 -22.44
CA GLY A 295 4.48 -13.50 -21.97
C GLY A 295 5.90 -14.05 -22.03
N GLU A 296 6.84 -13.11 -22.01
CA GLU A 296 8.27 -13.43 -22.03
C GLU A 296 8.72 -13.90 -20.65
N PRO A 297 9.30 -15.12 -20.53
CA PRO A 297 9.76 -15.64 -19.26
C PRO A 297 11.06 -14.97 -18.83
N LEU A 298 11.28 -14.94 -17.52
CA LEU A 298 12.55 -14.54 -16.94
C LEU A 298 13.69 -15.47 -17.40
N LYS A 299 14.86 -14.89 -17.70
CA LYS A 299 16.04 -15.63 -18.18
C LYS A 299 17.36 -15.00 -17.68
N ASN A 300 18.26 -15.72 -17.01
CA ASN A 300 18.09 -16.93 -16.20
C ASN A 300 17.86 -16.58 -14.72
N PHE A 301 18.21 -15.36 -14.32
CA PHE A 301 18.19 -14.94 -12.93
C PHE A 301 17.39 -13.65 -12.72
N PHE A 302 16.71 -13.62 -11.58
CA PHE A 302 16.12 -12.44 -10.98
C PHE A 302 16.87 -12.11 -9.69
N TYR A 303 17.07 -10.83 -9.42
CA TYR A 303 17.67 -10.36 -8.17
C TYR A 303 16.80 -9.29 -7.54
N PHE A 304 16.63 -9.40 -6.24
CA PHE A 304 15.97 -8.40 -5.41
C PHE A 304 16.87 -8.08 -4.23
N ASP A 305 17.12 -6.80 -3.97
CA ASP A 305 17.76 -6.33 -2.75
C ASP A 305 17.08 -5.03 -2.36
N ALA A 306 16.53 -5.00 -1.14
CA ALA A 306 15.80 -3.84 -0.65
C ALA A 306 16.68 -2.58 -0.47
N GLU A 307 17.99 -2.72 -0.23
CA GLU A 307 18.89 -1.56 -0.08
C GLU A 307 19.55 -1.14 -1.39
N ASP A 308 19.72 -2.07 -2.33
CA ASP A 308 20.19 -1.77 -3.70
C ASP A 308 19.11 -1.02 -4.52
N GLY A 309 18.04 -0.59 -3.84
CA GLY A 309 16.84 0.06 -4.28
C GLY A 309 17.05 1.26 -5.22
N LYS A 310 17.43 0.95 -6.45
CA LYS A 310 16.68 1.29 -7.66
C LYS A 310 15.33 0.56 -7.68
N VAL A 311 14.66 0.45 -6.52
CA VAL A 311 13.21 0.44 -6.50
C VAL A 311 12.90 1.73 -7.22
N PHE A 312 12.43 1.57 -8.44
CA PHE A 312 11.81 2.63 -9.20
C PHE A 312 10.70 3.12 -8.28
N MET A 313 11.00 4.10 -7.42
CA MET A 313 10.02 4.96 -6.82
C MET A 313 9.16 5.33 -8.02
N PRO A 314 7.91 4.83 -8.11
CA PRO A 314 7.17 4.89 -9.36
C PRO A 314 7.26 6.32 -9.84
N PHE A 315 7.48 6.59 -11.13
CA PHE A 315 7.67 7.95 -11.66
C PHE A 315 6.74 8.98 -10.98
N THR A 316 5.55 8.56 -10.56
CA THR A 316 4.64 9.26 -9.65
C THR A 316 5.24 9.85 -8.37
N ILE A 317 6.15 9.20 -7.62
CA ILE A 317 6.80 9.79 -6.43
C ILE A 317 7.85 10.82 -6.85
N PHE A 318 8.63 10.60 -7.92
CA PHE A 318 9.54 11.62 -8.43
C PHE A 318 8.78 12.85 -8.97
N PHE A 319 7.66 12.66 -9.69
CA PHE A 319 6.75 13.74 -10.08
C PHE A 319 5.97 14.34 -8.90
N LYS A 320 5.65 13.55 -7.86
CA LYS A 320 5.09 14.08 -6.60
C LYS A 320 6.14 14.86 -5.82
N LEU A 321 7.42 14.48 -5.89
CA LEU A 321 8.54 15.15 -5.23
C LEU A 321 8.91 16.42 -5.99
N LEU A 322 9.00 16.39 -7.33
CA LEU A 322 9.11 17.58 -8.18
C LEU A 322 7.89 18.49 -8.03
N GLY A 323 6.69 17.93 -8.01
CA GLY A 323 5.45 18.64 -7.73
C GLY A 323 5.42 19.23 -6.32
N PHE A 324 5.97 18.53 -5.33
CA PHE A 324 6.14 19.00 -3.95
C PHE A 324 7.16 20.13 -3.88
N ILE A 325 8.33 20.00 -4.53
CA ILE A 325 9.37 21.04 -4.59
C ILE A 325 8.86 22.27 -5.35
N LYS A 326 8.11 22.09 -6.44
CA LYS A 326 7.46 23.17 -7.19
C LYS A 326 6.40 23.87 -6.34
N ARG A 327 5.50 23.13 -5.68
CA ARG A 327 4.49 23.66 -4.75
C ARG A 327 5.08 24.28 -3.47
N TYR A 328 6.25 23.83 -3.05
CA TYR A 328 6.99 24.42 -1.93
C TYR A 328 7.60 25.77 -2.32
N LYS A 329 8.05 25.92 -3.57
CA LYS A 329 8.59 27.18 -4.12
C LYS A 329 7.50 28.16 -4.59
N GLU A 330 6.36 27.68 -5.09
CA GLU A 330 5.23 28.49 -5.55
C GLU A 330 4.12 28.54 -4.49
N SER A 331 4.19 29.53 -3.59
CA SER A 331 3.09 29.84 -2.68
C SER A 331 2.11 30.78 -3.38
N GLU A 332 0.86 30.37 -3.50
CA GLU A 332 -0.21 31.25 -3.97
C GLU A 332 -0.38 32.44 -3.01
N LYS A 333 -0.39 33.65 -3.56
CA LYS A 333 -0.75 34.86 -2.83
C LYS A 333 -2.29 34.97 -2.79
N VAL A 334 -2.84 35.27 -1.61
CA VAL A 334 -4.28 35.49 -1.43
C VAL A 334 -4.66 36.97 -1.36
N ASP A 335 -3.67 37.85 -1.52
CA ASP A 335 -3.87 39.29 -1.65
C ASP A 335 -4.77 39.59 -2.85
N GLY A 336 -5.81 40.41 -2.62
CA GLY A 336 -6.80 40.77 -3.62
C GLY A 336 -7.82 39.68 -3.99
N LYS A 337 -7.74 38.48 -3.40
CA LYS A 337 -8.74 37.41 -3.64
C LYS A 337 -10.01 37.64 -2.84
N VAL A 338 -11.15 37.19 -3.37
CA VAL A 338 -12.45 37.21 -2.68
C VAL A 338 -12.75 35.85 -2.05
N VAL A 339 -12.97 35.84 -0.73
CA VAL A 339 -13.12 34.61 0.06
C VAL A 339 -14.41 34.63 0.87
N ILE A 340 -15.27 33.62 0.67
CA ILE A 340 -16.42 33.35 1.55
C ILE A 340 -15.97 32.42 2.67
N ILE A 341 -16.27 32.77 3.93
CA ILE A 341 -15.99 31.90 5.10
C ILE A 341 -17.28 31.68 5.89
N THR A 342 -17.78 30.44 5.83
CA THR A 342 -18.95 30.03 6.61
C THR A 342 -18.57 29.68 8.05
N GLY A 343 -19.43 30.03 9.01
CA GLY A 343 -19.17 29.78 10.43
C GLY A 343 -18.08 30.68 11.01
N SER A 344 -17.95 31.91 10.51
CA SER A 344 -16.87 32.84 10.87
C SER A 344 -17.11 33.68 12.14
N SER A 345 -18.19 33.44 12.87
CA SER A 345 -18.53 34.17 14.11
C SER A 345 -17.76 33.73 15.37
N SER A 346 -17.04 32.60 15.30
CA SER A 346 -16.23 32.06 16.41
C SER A 346 -15.30 30.92 15.95
N GLY A 347 -14.35 30.53 16.81
CA GLY A 347 -13.54 29.31 16.65
C GLY A 347 -12.63 29.35 15.42
N ILE A 348 -12.48 28.22 14.72
CA ILE A 348 -11.61 28.10 13.54
C ILE A 348 -12.00 29.11 12.46
N GLY A 349 -13.30 29.29 12.19
CA GLY A 349 -13.78 30.19 11.14
C GLY A 349 -13.43 31.66 11.37
N GLU A 350 -13.50 32.12 12.61
CA GLU A 350 -13.06 33.46 13.02
C GLU A 350 -11.55 33.64 12.76
N HIS A 351 -10.73 32.68 13.17
CA HIS A 351 -9.29 32.76 12.98
C HIS A 351 -8.86 32.59 11.52
N LEU A 352 -9.60 31.80 10.72
CA LEU A 352 -9.42 31.74 9.27
C LEU A 352 -9.66 33.10 8.63
N ALA A 353 -10.70 33.82 9.05
CA ALA A 353 -10.96 35.18 8.59
C ALA A 353 -9.79 36.12 8.91
N TYR A 354 -9.24 36.06 10.13
CA TYR A 354 -8.06 36.85 10.50
C TYR A 354 -6.83 36.51 9.68
N GLU A 355 -6.57 35.23 9.38
CA GLU A 355 -5.42 34.82 8.59
C GLU A 355 -5.52 35.22 7.12
N TYR A 356 -6.71 35.18 6.53
CA TYR A 356 -6.94 35.72 5.19
C TYR A 356 -6.85 37.25 5.17
N ALA A 357 -7.41 37.93 6.17
CA ALA A 357 -7.36 39.38 6.31
C ALA A 357 -5.92 39.92 6.39
N ARG A 358 -5.06 39.29 7.21
CA ARG A 358 -3.63 39.63 7.31
C ARG A 358 -2.88 39.52 5.99
N ARG A 359 -3.43 38.78 5.03
CA ARG A 359 -2.83 38.51 3.72
C ARG A 359 -3.52 39.30 2.60
N GLY A 360 -4.35 40.30 2.92
CA GLY A 360 -4.94 41.23 1.97
C GLY A 360 -6.13 40.71 1.17
N ALA A 361 -6.79 39.63 1.62
CA ALA A 361 -7.98 39.10 0.96
C ALA A 361 -9.23 39.97 1.24
N TYR A 362 -10.15 40.04 0.29
CA TYR A 362 -11.52 40.50 0.48
C TYR A 362 -12.36 39.38 1.07
N LEU A 363 -13.20 39.69 2.06
CA LEU A 363 -13.91 38.66 2.83
C LEU A 363 -15.42 38.82 2.77
N THR A 364 -16.14 37.72 2.63
CA THR A 364 -17.54 37.61 3.03
C THR A 364 -17.63 36.67 4.23
N LEU A 365 -18.07 37.19 5.37
CA LEU A 365 -18.24 36.44 6.61
C LEU A 365 -19.70 36.02 6.76
N VAL A 366 -19.93 34.71 6.86
CA VAL A 366 -21.27 34.12 6.95
C VAL A 366 -21.45 33.37 8.27
N ALA A 367 -22.48 33.72 9.03
CA ALA A 367 -22.96 32.99 10.20
C ALA A 367 -24.36 33.50 10.61
N ARG A 368 -24.97 32.83 11.60
CA ARG A 368 -26.30 33.20 12.13
C ARG A 368 -26.29 34.44 13.05
N ARG A 369 -25.17 34.66 13.75
CA ARG A 369 -24.98 35.74 14.74
C ARG A 369 -24.30 36.94 14.09
N GLU A 370 -25.10 37.87 13.61
CA GLU A 370 -24.65 39.04 12.86
C GLU A 370 -23.83 40.02 13.72
N ASP A 371 -24.21 40.20 14.99
CA ASP A 371 -23.48 40.98 16.00
C ASP A 371 -22.03 40.51 16.14
N ARG A 372 -21.82 39.19 16.22
CA ARG A 372 -20.47 38.60 16.30
C ARG A 372 -19.72 38.72 14.99
N LEU A 373 -20.38 38.56 13.84
CA LEU A 373 -19.75 38.76 12.55
C LEU A 373 -19.24 40.18 12.37
N GLN A 374 -19.98 41.18 12.86
CA GLN A 374 -19.55 42.57 12.77
C GLN A 374 -18.26 42.82 13.55
N VAL A 375 -18.13 42.26 14.75
CA VAL A 375 -16.88 42.32 15.54
C VAL A 375 -15.71 41.68 14.80
N VAL A 376 -15.92 40.49 14.20
CA VAL A 376 -14.89 39.80 13.42
C VAL A 376 -14.53 40.61 12.16
N ALA A 377 -15.52 41.21 11.49
CA ALA A 377 -15.31 42.04 10.30
C ALA A 377 -14.48 43.28 10.61
N ASP A 378 -14.80 44.01 11.67
CA ASP A 378 -14.04 45.18 12.10
C ASP A 378 -12.59 44.84 12.42
N ARG A 379 -12.37 43.68 13.05
CA ARG A 379 -11.02 43.18 13.30
C ARG A 379 -10.30 42.75 12.03
N CYS A 380 -10.99 42.11 11.07
CA CYS A 380 -10.41 41.76 9.77
C CYS A 380 -9.96 43.01 9.00
N ARG A 381 -10.77 44.07 8.98
CA ARG A 381 -10.39 45.36 8.37
C ARG A 381 -9.12 45.93 9.03
N LYS A 382 -9.05 45.93 10.36
CA LYS A 382 -7.85 46.37 11.12
C LYS A 382 -6.61 45.50 10.84
N LEU A 383 -6.78 44.23 10.52
CA LEU A 383 -5.69 43.28 10.26
C LEU A 383 -5.14 43.36 8.83
N GLY A 384 -5.82 44.05 7.90
CA GLY A 384 -5.34 44.26 6.53
C GLY A 384 -6.30 43.86 5.41
N SER A 385 -7.53 43.41 5.73
CA SER A 385 -8.56 43.13 4.72
C SER A 385 -9.01 44.44 4.05
N PRO A 386 -8.96 44.58 2.71
CA PRO A 386 -9.37 45.81 2.04
C PRO A 386 -10.86 46.13 2.20
N ASP A 387 -11.71 45.10 2.15
CA ASP A 387 -13.13 45.20 2.48
C ASP A 387 -13.65 43.86 3.03
N VAL A 388 -14.71 43.93 3.84
CA VAL A 388 -15.36 42.78 4.49
C VAL A 388 -16.88 42.95 4.42
N ALA A 389 -17.56 42.01 3.77
CA ALA A 389 -19.01 41.86 3.80
C ALA A 389 -19.44 40.97 4.96
N VAL A 390 -20.50 41.36 5.65
CA VAL A 390 -21.17 40.54 6.66
C VAL A 390 -22.50 40.10 6.09
N VAL A 391 -22.73 38.79 6.04
CA VAL A 391 -23.99 38.23 5.55
C VAL A 391 -24.54 37.25 6.58
N ARG A 392 -25.72 37.56 7.11
CA ARG A 392 -26.43 36.63 7.99
C ARG A 392 -26.96 35.46 7.16
N GLY A 393 -26.59 34.24 7.55
CA GLY A 393 -27.04 33.04 6.85
C GLY A 393 -26.88 31.78 7.68
N ASP A 394 -27.86 30.87 7.54
CA ASP A 394 -27.81 29.49 8.00
C ASP A 394 -27.49 28.57 6.82
N VAL A 395 -26.35 27.87 6.89
CA VAL A 395 -25.92 26.99 5.79
C VAL A 395 -26.87 25.81 5.59
N SER A 396 -27.65 25.41 6.60
CA SER A 396 -28.64 24.35 6.45
C SER A 396 -29.84 24.76 5.57
N VAL A 397 -30.00 26.06 5.29
CA VAL A 397 -31.06 26.61 4.44
C VAL A 397 -30.50 26.90 3.05
N ILE A 398 -31.04 26.23 2.03
CA ILE A 398 -30.54 26.33 0.64
C ILE A 398 -30.60 27.76 0.09
N GLU A 399 -31.66 28.51 0.41
CA GLU A 399 -31.83 29.90 -0.04
C GLU A 399 -30.82 30.87 0.60
N ASP A 400 -30.41 30.61 1.85
CA ASP A 400 -29.35 31.38 2.50
C ASP A 400 -28.01 31.12 1.81
N CYS A 401 -27.73 29.85 1.45
CA CYS A 401 -26.55 29.47 0.67
C CYS A 401 -26.47 30.19 -0.68
N LYS A 402 -27.60 30.23 -1.40
CA LYS A 402 -27.71 30.96 -2.66
C LYS A 402 -27.50 32.46 -2.46
N ARG A 403 -28.15 33.04 -1.44
CA ARG A 403 -28.10 34.47 -1.14
C ARG A 403 -26.69 34.97 -0.84
N PHE A 404 -25.95 34.34 0.07
CA PHE A 404 -24.63 34.86 0.43
C PHE A 404 -23.61 34.75 -0.72
N VAL A 405 -23.77 33.76 -1.61
CA VAL A 405 -22.95 33.67 -2.82
C VAL A 405 -23.32 34.82 -3.76
N GLN A 406 -24.61 35.04 -4.02
CA GLN A 406 -25.06 36.14 -4.87
C GLN A 406 -24.66 37.52 -4.35
N GLU A 407 -24.78 37.78 -3.05
CA GLU A 407 -24.35 39.03 -2.43
C GLU A 407 -22.84 39.24 -2.55
N THR A 408 -22.05 38.18 -2.39
CA THR A 408 -20.60 38.22 -2.59
C THR A 408 -20.26 38.62 -4.03
N ILE A 409 -20.92 38.01 -5.02
CA ILE A 409 -20.71 38.32 -6.43
C ILE A 409 -21.19 39.72 -6.77
N SER A 410 -22.31 40.16 -6.23
CA SER A 410 -22.83 41.52 -6.41
C SER A 410 -21.86 42.57 -5.88
N ARG A 411 -21.28 42.33 -4.70
CA ARG A 411 -20.37 43.28 -4.05
C ARG A 411 -18.96 43.29 -4.65
N PHE A 412 -18.38 42.13 -4.90
CA PHE A 412 -16.97 42.01 -5.28
C PHE A 412 -16.74 41.59 -6.73
N GLY A 413 -17.80 41.25 -7.48
CA GLY A 413 -17.74 40.87 -8.89
C GLY A 413 -17.13 39.48 -9.18
N ARG A 414 -16.56 38.81 -8.17
CA ARG A 414 -15.85 37.54 -8.30
C ARG A 414 -15.91 36.72 -7.02
N LEU A 415 -15.57 35.44 -7.12
CA LEU A 415 -15.34 34.56 -5.97
C LEU A 415 -14.12 33.69 -6.26
N ASP A 416 -13.12 33.74 -5.38
CA ASP A 416 -11.89 32.95 -5.52
C ASP A 416 -11.93 31.73 -4.61
N HIS A 417 -12.16 31.91 -3.30
CA HIS A 417 -12.15 30.80 -2.35
C HIS A 417 -13.50 30.67 -1.63
N LEU A 418 -14.03 29.45 -1.53
CA LEU A 418 -15.14 29.11 -0.63
C LEU A 418 -14.60 28.25 0.52
N VAL A 419 -14.74 28.72 1.75
CA VAL A 419 -14.35 28.00 2.96
C VAL A 419 -15.60 27.51 3.69
N ASN A 420 -15.90 26.23 3.50
CA ASN A 420 -16.96 25.50 4.20
C ASN A 420 -16.45 25.04 5.57
N ASN A 421 -16.59 25.90 6.57
CA ASN A 421 -16.05 25.66 7.92
C ASN A 421 -17.11 25.32 8.97
N VAL A 422 -18.39 25.62 8.73
CA VAL A 422 -19.46 25.33 9.72
C VAL A 422 -19.48 23.84 10.07
N GLY A 423 -19.60 23.55 11.37
CA GLY A 423 -19.90 22.22 11.86
C GLY A 423 -20.52 22.29 13.26
N ILE A 424 -21.49 21.41 13.52
CA ILE A 424 -22.00 21.15 14.87
C ILE A 424 -21.64 19.73 15.26
N VAL A 425 -21.33 19.55 16.54
CA VAL A 425 -20.98 18.27 17.15
C VAL A 425 -21.92 18.02 18.31
N GLU A 426 -22.40 16.79 18.42
CA GLU A 426 -23.18 16.30 19.55
C GLU A 426 -22.56 14.97 19.98
N ALA A 427 -22.28 14.85 21.29
CA ALA A 427 -21.80 13.61 21.89
C ALA A 427 -22.96 12.94 22.61
N LYS A 428 -23.49 11.87 22.01
CA LYS A 428 -24.65 11.13 22.50
C LYS A 428 -24.58 9.69 21.97
N PHE A 429 -24.85 8.69 22.81
CA PHE A 429 -24.94 7.33 22.28
C PHE A 429 -26.11 7.26 21.30
N PHE A 430 -25.96 6.44 20.25
CA PHE A 430 -27.00 6.34 19.23
C PHE A 430 -28.35 5.86 19.80
N GLU A 431 -28.30 5.03 20.85
CA GLU A 431 -29.48 4.54 21.57
C GLU A 431 -30.18 5.60 22.45
N ASP A 432 -29.52 6.71 22.76
CA ASP A 432 -30.07 7.75 23.64
C ASP A 432 -30.91 8.79 22.86
N TYR A 433 -30.89 8.76 21.53
CA TYR A 433 -31.73 9.66 20.72
C TYR A 433 -33.20 9.29 20.93
N SER A 434 -34.00 10.26 21.38
CA SER A 434 -35.42 10.05 21.66
C SER A 434 -36.19 9.89 20.35
N GLU A 435 -35.87 10.72 19.35
CA GLU A 435 -36.42 10.63 17.99
C GLU A 435 -35.29 10.63 16.97
N ILE A 436 -35.38 9.80 15.92
CA ILE A 436 -34.35 9.79 14.88
C ILE A 436 -34.23 11.14 14.16
N SER A 437 -35.30 11.95 14.15
CA SER A 437 -35.29 13.29 13.56
C SER A 437 -34.35 14.27 14.27
N ASP A 438 -33.97 14.00 15.52
CA ASP A 438 -33.05 14.83 16.31
C ASP A 438 -31.65 14.88 15.68
N VAL A 439 -31.31 13.92 14.82
CA VAL A 439 -30.00 13.85 14.14
C VAL A 439 -29.93 14.74 12.90
N LEU A 440 -31.08 15.17 12.36
CA LEU A 440 -31.17 15.90 11.10
C LEU A 440 -30.41 17.23 11.10
N PRO A 441 -30.43 18.06 12.17
CA PRO A 441 -29.65 19.28 12.21
C PRO A 441 -28.14 19.05 11.99
N ILE A 442 -27.59 17.93 12.48
CA ILE A 442 -26.17 17.58 12.33
C ILE A 442 -25.87 17.34 10.85
N VAL A 443 -26.65 16.48 10.19
CA VAL A 443 -26.44 16.14 8.77
C VAL A 443 -26.71 17.36 7.88
N ASN A 444 -27.78 18.11 8.15
CA ASN A 444 -28.14 19.29 7.38
C ASN A 444 -27.07 20.38 7.46
N THR A 445 -26.47 20.57 8.63
CA THR A 445 -25.42 21.58 8.83
C THR A 445 -24.06 21.11 8.33
N ASN A 446 -23.64 19.89 8.68
CA ASN A 446 -22.28 19.41 8.43
C ASN A 446 -22.06 18.91 7.00
N PHE A 447 -23.11 18.39 6.35
CA PHE A 447 -23.01 17.83 4.99
C PHE A 447 -23.77 18.68 3.97
N TRP A 448 -25.09 18.83 4.14
CA TRP A 448 -25.91 19.55 3.15
C TRP A 448 -25.54 21.01 3.02
N GLY A 449 -25.20 21.69 4.12
CA GLY A 449 -24.80 23.10 4.06
C GLY A 449 -23.58 23.35 3.16
N PRO A 450 -22.45 22.64 3.36
CA PRO A 450 -21.34 22.67 2.42
C PRO A 450 -21.71 22.29 0.97
N VAL A 451 -22.62 21.33 0.78
CA VAL A 451 -23.10 20.92 -0.57
C VAL A 451 -23.84 22.07 -1.26
N TYR A 452 -24.79 22.71 -0.58
CA TYR A 452 -25.55 23.84 -1.11
C TYR A 452 -24.64 25.03 -1.45
N ALA A 453 -23.78 25.43 -0.52
CA ALA A 453 -22.83 26.52 -0.73
C ALA A 453 -21.91 26.24 -1.93
N THR A 454 -21.41 25.01 -2.04
CA THR A 454 -20.54 24.59 -3.14
C THR A 454 -21.27 24.61 -4.47
N HIS A 455 -22.50 24.09 -4.53
CA HIS A 455 -23.31 24.08 -5.75
C HIS A 455 -23.45 25.47 -6.36
N PHE A 456 -23.81 26.47 -5.55
CA PHE A 456 -23.97 27.84 -6.04
C PHE A 456 -22.63 28.55 -6.31
N ALA A 457 -21.55 28.16 -5.63
CA ALA A 457 -20.24 28.80 -5.80
C ALA A 457 -19.45 28.29 -7.02
N ILE A 458 -19.64 27.04 -7.46
CA ILE A 458 -18.87 26.41 -8.55
C ILE A 458 -18.81 27.28 -9.82
N PRO A 459 -19.93 27.82 -10.36
CA PRO A 459 -19.90 28.62 -11.58
C PRO A 459 -19.02 29.88 -11.48
N HIS A 460 -18.84 30.41 -10.27
CA HIS A 460 -18.06 31.61 -10.02
C HIS A 460 -16.59 31.30 -9.73
N ILE A 461 -16.32 30.27 -8.92
CA ILE A 461 -14.95 29.81 -8.61
C ILE A 461 -14.25 29.28 -9.88
N LYS A 462 -15.02 28.66 -10.78
CA LYS A 462 -14.51 28.19 -12.07
C LYS A 462 -13.90 29.31 -12.91
N LYS A 463 -14.49 30.51 -12.90
CA LYS A 463 -14.01 31.69 -13.63
C LYS A 463 -12.67 32.22 -13.10
N THR A 464 -12.43 32.06 -11.80
CA THR A 464 -11.22 32.55 -11.12
C THR A 464 -10.14 31.48 -10.97
N LYS A 465 -10.41 30.24 -11.42
CA LYS A 465 -9.58 29.05 -11.14
C LYS A 465 -9.27 28.92 -9.65
N GLY A 466 -10.28 29.19 -8.84
CA GLY A 466 -10.17 29.32 -7.40
C GLY A 466 -10.18 27.99 -6.65
N LYS A 467 -10.53 28.03 -5.36
CA LYS A 467 -10.44 26.87 -4.48
C LYS A 467 -11.68 26.69 -3.60
N ILE A 468 -12.05 25.44 -3.37
CA ILE A 468 -13.02 25.05 -2.34
C ILE A 468 -12.26 24.40 -1.19
N ILE A 469 -12.51 24.88 0.02
CA ILE A 469 -11.90 24.41 1.25
C ILE A 469 -13.01 23.81 2.10
N ALA A 470 -12.88 22.54 2.44
CA ALA A 470 -13.85 21.78 3.20
C ALA A 470 -13.26 21.40 4.55
N VAL A 471 -13.78 21.97 5.64
CA VAL A 471 -13.35 21.62 7.01
C VAL A 471 -14.13 20.40 7.49
N ALA A 472 -13.52 19.24 7.31
CA ALA A 472 -14.04 17.94 7.73
C ALA A 472 -13.66 17.66 9.20
N SER A 473 -13.36 16.41 9.53
CA SER A 473 -12.92 15.98 10.86
C SER A 473 -12.19 14.63 10.76
N PRO A 474 -11.18 14.38 11.61
CA PRO A 474 -10.57 13.05 11.74
C PRO A 474 -11.58 11.96 12.16
N ALA A 475 -12.66 12.35 12.85
CA ALA A 475 -13.77 11.45 13.17
C ALA A 475 -14.48 10.88 11.93
N GLY A 476 -14.23 11.43 10.73
CA GLY A 476 -14.71 10.85 9.48
C GLY A 476 -13.87 9.67 8.97
N TRP A 477 -12.69 9.42 9.54
CA TRP A 477 -11.83 8.27 9.18
C TRP A 477 -12.03 7.08 10.11
N SER A 478 -12.24 7.34 11.40
CA SER A 478 -12.42 6.31 12.42
C SER A 478 -13.63 6.62 13.28
N GLY A 479 -14.38 5.58 13.66
CA GLY A 479 -15.50 5.71 14.59
C GLY A 479 -15.02 6.22 15.95
N VAL A 480 -15.63 7.32 16.41
CA VAL A 480 -15.44 7.84 17.77
C VAL A 480 -16.72 7.54 18.56
N PRO A 481 -16.63 6.89 19.74
CA PRO A 481 -17.81 6.63 20.56
C PRO A 481 -18.62 7.90 20.82
N ARG A 482 -19.95 7.75 20.92
CA ARG A 482 -20.92 8.86 21.12
C ARG A 482 -20.96 9.92 20.01
N MET A 483 -20.19 9.76 18.93
CA MET A 483 -20.18 10.71 17.80
C MET A 483 -20.66 10.08 16.48
N SER A 484 -21.50 9.04 16.53
CA SER A 484 -21.89 8.24 15.35
C SER A 484 -22.39 9.08 14.17
N ILE A 485 -23.40 9.93 14.39
CA ILE A 485 -23.98 10.80 13.35
C ILE A 485 -22.99 11.88 12.91
N TYR A 486 -22.26 12.47 13.85
CA TYR A 486 -21.25 13.47 13.54
C TYR A 486 -20.15 12.90 12.63
N ALA A 487 -19.58 11.75 13.02
CA ALA A 487 -18.59 10.99 12.26
C ALA A 487 -19.11 10.65 10.86
N ALA A 488 -20.33 10.12 10.76
CA ALA A 488 -20.98 9.82 9.48
C ALA A 488 -21.12 11.06 8.59
N SER A 489 -21.57 12.19 9.14
CA SER A 489 -21.71 13.45 8.39
C SER A 489 -20.36 13.97 7.85
N LYS A 490 -19.28 13.80 8.63
CA LYS A 490 -17.93 14.21 8.24
C LYS A 490 -17.29 13.21 7.26
N ALA A 491 -17.57 11.91 7.37
CA ALA A 491 -17.20 10.90 6.38
C ALA A 491 -17.85 11.17 5.02
N ALA A 492 -19.16 11.49 5.02
CA ALA A 492 -19.88 11.88 3.81
C ALA A 492 -19.25 13.12 3.15
N MET A 493 -18.90 14.12 3.95
CA MET A 493 -18.21 15.33 3.48
C MET A 493 -16.85 15.01 2.85
N ILE A 494 -16.04 14.13 3.46
CA ILE A 494 -14.73 13.73 2.91
C ILE A 494 -14.91 13.10 1.52
N ASN A 495 -15.78 12.08 1.42
CA ASN A 495 -15.99 11.36 0.16
C ASN A 495 -16.55 12.29 -0.93
N PHE A 496 -17.51 13.16 -0.58
CA PHE A 496 -18.08 14.15 -1.49
C PHE A 496 -17.02 15.10 -2.07
N TYR A 497 -16.16 15.68 -1.23
CA TYR A 497 -15.12 16.60 -1.70
C TYR A 497 -13.93 15.91 -2.39
N GLU A 498 -13.66 14.64 -2.07
CA GLU A 498 -12.71 13.84 -2.85
C GLU A 498 -13.23 13.57 -4.26
N THR A 499 -14.51 13.25 -4.38
CA THR A 499 -15.19 13.06 -5.67
C THR A 499 -15.20 14.36 -6.47
N LEU A 500 -15.66 15.47 -5.88
CA LEU A 500 -15.65 16.79 -6.54
C LEU A 500 -14.24 17.25 -6.95
N ARG A 501 -13.20 16.89 -6.19
CA ARG A 501 -11.82 17.21 -6.58
C ARG A 501 -11.47 16.58 -7.92
N ILE A 502 -11.93 15.35 -8.18
CA ILE A 502 -11.68 14.65 -9.43
C ILE A 502 -12.50 15.29 -10.55
N GLU A 503 -13.80 15.54 -10.30
CA GLU A 503 -14.73 16.11 -11.28
C GLU A 503 -14.38 17.54 -11.71
N LEU A 504 -13.87 18.36 -10.78
CA LEU A 504 -13.58 19.78 -11.02
C LEU A 504 -12.11 20.05 -11.42
N HIS A 505 -11.24 19.04 -11.40
CA HIS A 505 -9.84 19.21 -11.77
C HIS A 505 -9.66 19.35 -13.29
N PRO A 506 -8.76 20.24 -13.79
CA PRO A 506 -7.86 21.13 -13.05
C PRO A 506 -8.44 22.54 -12.78
N GLU A 507 -9.72 22.76 -13.06
CA GLU A 507 -10.34 24.09 -13.09
C GLU A 507 -10.55 24.68 -11.70
N ILE A 508 -10.89 23.86 -10.70
CA ILE A 508 -11.05 24.27 -9.30
C ILE A 508 -10.20 23.39 -8.39
N GLY A 509 -9.43 23.99 -7.49
CA GLY A 509 -8.70 23.25 -6.47
C GLY A 509 -9.59 22.89 -5.28
N VAL A 510 -9.46 21.67 -4.74
CA VAL A 510 -10.21 21.26 -3.54
C VAL A 510 -9.25 20.83 -2.42
N THR A 511 -9.31 21.52 -1.28
CA THR A 511 -8.54 21.21 -0.08
C THR A 511 -9.47 20.72 1.02
N ILE A 512 -9.22 19.52 1.55
CA ILE A 512 -9.96 18.99 2.70
C ILE A 512 -9.09 19.14 3.95
N VAL A 513 -9.69 19.69 5.01
CA VAL A 513 -9.03 20.04 6.27
C VAL A 513 -9.51 19.13 7.38
N PHE A 514 -8.59 18.61 8.18
CA PHE A 514 -8.82 17.73 9.32
C PHE A 514 -8.26 18.39 10.58
N PRO A 515 -9.03 19.25 11.25
CA PRO A 515 -8.60 19.84 12.50
C PRO A 515 -8.65 18.80 13.63
N GLY A 516 -7.69 18.87 14.55
CA GLY A 516 -7.72 18.17 15.82
C GLY A 516 -8.77 18.75 16.79
N LEU A 517 -8.67 18.37 18.06
CA LEU A 517 -9.51 18.94 19.11
C LEU A 517 -9.13 20.41 19.35
N ILE A 518 -10.06 21.31 19.05
CA ILE A 518 -9.87 22.76 19.23
C ILE A 518 -10.53 23.26 20.50
N GLU A 519 -9.81 24.12 21.24
CA GLU A 519 -10.34 24.82 22.40
C GLU A 519 -11.40 25.84 21.96
N ASN A 520 -12.65 25.64 22.37
CA ASN A 520 -13.76 26.57 22.13
C ASN A 520 -14.54 26.73 23.44
N GLY A 521 -14.74 27.97 23.90
CA GLY A 521 -15.31 28.31 25.21
C GLY A 521 -16.78 27.94 25.45
N ASN A 522 -17.48 27.35 24.47
CA ASN A 522 -18.86 26.84 24.62
C ASN A 522 -18.89 25.35 24.27
N THR A 523 -18.65 24.48 25.26
CA THR A 523 -18.74 23.02 25.04
C THR A 523 -19.78 22.41 25.99
N ASN A 524 -20.56 21.45 25.49
CA ASN A 524 -21.48 20.62 26.27
C ASN A 524 -20.72 19.93 27.43
N LEU A 525 -21.35 19.76 28.60
CA LEU A 525 -20.74 19.15 29.80
C LEU A 525 -20.16 17.76 29.53
N ASP A 526 -20.84 16.95 28.70
CA ASP A 526 -20.37 15.64 28.27
C ASP A 526 -19.12 15.71 27.36
N LEU A 527 -19.08 16.70 26.49
CA LEU A 527 -17.91 16.97 25.64
C LEU A 527 -16.75 17.55 26.46
N LEU A 528 -17.00 18.20 27.59
CA LEU A 528 -15.97 18.64 28.52
C LEU A 528 -15.36 17.45 29.28
N ALA A 529 -16.20 16.52 29.74
CA ALA A 529 -15.75 15.28 30.37
C ALA A 529 -14.91 14.43 29.40
N GLU A 530 -15.35 14.28 28.15
CA GLU A 530 -14.54 13.63 27.11
C GLU A 530 -13.29 14.43 26.76
N LYS A 531 -13.37 15.75 26.59
CA LYS A 531 -12.17 16.58 26.38
C LYS A 531 -11.14 16.35 27.48
N GLN A 532 -11.57 16.14 28.72
CA GLN A 532 -10.68 15.87 29.84
C GLN A 532 -10.03 14.48 29.76
N GLU A 533 -10.78 13.43 29.39
CA GLU A 533 -10.22 12.09 29.14
C GLU A 533 -9.28 12.06 27.92
N TRP A 534 -9.70 12.65 26.81
CA TRP A 534 -8.91 12.71 25.57
C TRP A 534 -7.72 13.66 25.68
N SER A 535 -7.75 14.68 26.55
CA SER A 535 -6.61 15.60 26.75
C SER A 535 -5.34 14.90 27.25
N GLN A 536 -5.47 13.71 27.83
CA GLN A 536 -4.34 12.89 28.27
C GLN A 536 -3.63 12.17 27.09
N VAL A 537 -4.30 12.05 25.93
CA VAL A 537 -3.83 11.27 24.76
C VAL A 537 -3.76 12.13 23.49
N VAL A 538 -4.54 13.21 23.41
CA VAL A 538 -4.76 14.05 22.23
C VAL A 538 -4.56 15.52 22.60
N ALA A 539 -3.58 16.16 21.98
CA ALA A 539 -3.27 17.56 22.24
C ALA A 539 -4.43 18.47 21.80
N ILE A 540 -4.90 19.32 22.71
CA ILE A 540 -5.86 20.39 22.42
C ILE A 540 -5.08 21.55 21.79
N GLU A 541 -5.53 22.03 20.64
CA GLU A 541 -4.87 23.09 19.90
C GLU A 541 -5.70 24.38 19.86
N SER A 542 -5.03 25.53 19.79
CA SER A 542 -5.72 26.81 19.59
C SER A 542 -6.26 26.94 18.17
N ALA A 543 -7.45 27.53 18.05
CA ALA A 543 -8.06 27.83 16.75
C ALA A 543 -7.16 28.71 15.85
N ALA A 544 -6.33 29.57 16.46
CA ALA A 544 -5.36 30.42 15.77
C ALA A 544 -4.26 29.62 15.04
N VAL A 545 -3.65 28.63 15.71
CA VAL A 545 -2.56 27.83 15.11
C VAL A 545 -3.13 26.96 13.98
N CYS A 546 -4.26 26.31 14.23
CA CYS A 546 -4.98 25.54 13.20
C CYS A 546 -5.31 26.40 11.98
N ALA A 547 -5.93 27.57 12.16
CA ALA A 547 -6.25 28.47 11.06
C ALA A 547 -5.02 28.89 10.24
N LYS A 548 -3.91 29.23 10.92
CA LYS A 548 -2.65 29.60 10.26
C LYS A 548 -2.10 28.45 9.42
N ALA A 549 -2.11 27.22 9.95
CA ALA A 549 -1.67 26.02 9.24
C ALA A 549 -2.56 25.74 8.01
N VAL A 550 -3.87 25.92 8.15
CA VAL A 550 -4.86 25.76 7.08
C VAL A 550 -4.60 26.75 5.94
N VAL A 551 -4.53 28.06 6.21
CA VAL A 551 -4.28 29.06 5.14
C VAL A 551 -2.90 28.84 4.50
N ASN A 552 -1.88 28.46 5.26
CA ASN A 552 -0.57 28.09 4.71
C ASN A 552 -0.64 26.85 3.81
N GLY A 553 -1.43 25.84 4.19
CA GLY A 553 -1.66 24.65 3.38
C GLY A 553 -2.38 24.97 2.07
N ILE A 554 -3.40 25.83 2.13
CA ILE A 554 -4.16 26.31 0.97
C ILE A 554 -3.25 27.06 0.00
N CYS A 555 -2.44 28.01 0.50
CA CYS A 555 -1.46 28.76 -0.30
C CYS A 555 -0.45 27.84 -0.99
N ARG A 556 -0.01 26.76 -0.32
CA ARG A 556 0.91 25.75 -0.88
C ARG A 556 0.23 24.73 -1.80
N GLY A 557 -1.06 24.87 -2.06
CA GLY A 557 -1.81 23.94 -2.92
C GLY A 557 -1.92 22.52 -2.35
N LYS A 558 -1.93 22.37 -1.02
CA LYS A 558 -2.18 21.07 -0.38
C LYS A 558 -3.60 20.61 -0.68
N THR A 559 -3.77 19.36 -1.08
CA THR A 559 -5.08 18.71 -1.22
C THR A 559 -5.65 18.29 0.14
N PHE A 560 -4.78 17.97 1.09
CA PHE A 560 -5.14 17.63 2.46
C PHE A 560 -4.31 18.44 3.46
N VAL A 561 -4.98 18.97 4.49
CA VAL A 561 -4.34 19.62 5.63
C VAL A 561 -4.85 18.95 6.89
N ALA A 562 -3.98 18.29 7.64
CA ALA A 562 -4.30 17.78 8.97
C ALA A 562 -3.47 18.56 9.98
N GLU A 563 -4.13 19.15 10.96
CA GLU A 563 -3.49 19.94 12.00
C GLU A 563 -4.13 19.58 13.35
N PRO A 564 -3.37 19.03 14.30
CA PRO A 564 -1.93 18.78 14.24
C PRO A 564 -1.56 17.63 13.29
N SER A 565 -0.34 17.65 12.73
CA SER A 565 0.04 16.72 11.65
C SER A 565 0.00 15.23 12.04
N TRP A 566 0.12 14.90 13.33
CA TRP A 566 0.05 13.53 13.84
C TRP A 566 -1.34 12.92 13.70
N VAL A 567 -2.40 13.72 13.54
CA VAL A 567 -3.78 13.25 13.30
C VAL A 567 -3.88 12.35 12.07
N ARG A 568 -2.94 12.47 11.11
CA ARG A 568 -2.83 11.57 9.95
C ARG A 568 -2.53 10.13 10.33
N VAL A 569 -1.98 9.89 11.52
CA VAL A 569 -1.74 8.54 12.06
C VAL A 569 -3.07 7.83 12.31
N LEU A 570 -4.12 8.53 12.74
CA LEU A 570 -5.44 7.94 12.95
C LEU A 570 -6.02 7.33 11.67
N PHE A 571 -5.82 7.99 10.53
CA PHE A 571 -6.17 7.44 9.22
C PHE A 571 -5.46 6.10 8.97
N TRP A 572 -4.15 6.04 9.17
CA TRP A 572 -3.39 4.81 8.94
C TRP A 572 -3.72 3.71 9.95
N LEU A 573 -3.93 4.05 11.22
CA LEU A 573 -4.38 3.09 12.23
C LEU A 573 -5.74 2.50 11.85
N SER A 574 -6.70 3.32 11.39
CA SER A 574 -8.00 2.82 10.94
C SER A 574 -7.92 1.92 9.70
N ALA A 575 -6.93 2.13 8.83
CA ALA A 575 -6.77 1.37 7.60
C ALA A 575 -5.98 0.06 7.79
N ILE A 576 -5.04 0.03 8.75
CA ILE A 576 -4.07 -1.08 8.91
C ILE A 576 -4.42 -1.98 10.10
N CYS A 577 -4.89 -1.40 11.21
CA CYS A 577 -5.25 -2.14 12.43
C CYS A 577 -6.50 -1.53 13.08
N PRO A 578 -7.68 -1.65 12.44
CA PRO A 578 -8.93 -1.09 12.96
C PRO A 578 -9.27 -1.61 14.37
N GLU A 579 -8.81 -2.80 14.74
CA GLU A 579 -9.03 -3.43 16.04
C GLU A 579 -8.43 -2.62 17.20
N LEU A 580 -7.32 -1.90 16.95
CA LEU A 580 -6.68 -1.03 17.95
C LEU A 580 -7.53 0.21 18.30
N LEU A 581 -8.51 0.54 17.47
CA LEU A 581 -9.44 1.66 17.67
C LEU A 581 -10.76 1.20 18.32
N ILE A 582 -10.96 -0.11 18.49
CA ILE A 582 -12.15 -0.67 19.15
C ILE A 582 -11.92 -0.66 20.66
N SER A 583 -12.29 0.45 21.32
CA SER A 583 -12.41 0.48 22.78
C SER A 583 -13.89 0.59 23.17
N LYS A 584 -14.35 -0.26 24.11
CA LYS A 584 -15.69 -0.08 24.70
C LYS A 584 -15.62 1.11 25.66
N PRO A 585 -16.35 2.21 25.43
CA PRO A 585 -16.42 3.29 26.40
C PRO A 585 -17.09 2.78 27.69
N LYS A 586 -16.62 3.26 28.85
CA LYS A 586 -17.32 3.00 30.12
C LYS A 586 -18.63 3.80 30.13
N ARG A 587 -19.77 3.14 30.41
CA ARG A 587 -21.00 3.84 30.78
C ARG A 587 -20.81 4.30 32.23
N ASN A 588 -20.80 5.62 32.45
CA ASN A 588 -20.95 6.18 33.79
C ASN A 588 -22.43 6.26 34.16
#